data_AF-G5S6P0-F1
#
_entry.id   AF-G5S6P0-F1
#
_cell.length_a   1.000
_cell.length_b   1.000
_cell.length_c   1.000
_cell.angle_alpha   90.00
_cell.angle_beta   90.00
_cell.angle_gamma   90.00
#
_symmetry.space_group_name_H-M   'P 1'
#
loop_
_entity.id
_entity.type
_entity.pdbx_description
1 polymer ?
#
loop_
_entity_poly.entity_id
_entity_poly.type
_entity_poly.pdbx_seq_one_letter_code
_entity_poly.pdbx_strand_id
1 'polypeptide(L)'
;MGLQKTLALSAVAAGIMLSLSGAQAAPLLSSSEPMTINASDLAAKEKALTDFPLMEAVKSSIQTLDNSAVEQIEPGRAANPANVKRVESILKEADWDYLFPMRAPEYTYSNFLKAIGKFPAVCGTYTDGRDSDAICRKTLATMFAHFAQETGGHESWRDIP
;
A
#
# COMPACT_ATOMS: atom_id res chain seq x y z
N MET A 1 -69.45 -49.33 -12.92
CA MET A 1 -68.13 -48.67 -12.77
C MET A 1 -67.52 -48.56 -14.17
N GLY A 2 -67.15 -47.36 -14.62
CA GLY A 2 -66.53 -47.09 -15.93
C GLY A 2 -67.55 -46.75 -17.03
N LEU A 3 -68.22 -45.59 -17.00
CA LEU A 3 -67.80 -44.21 -17.32
C LEU A 3 -67.75 -43.91 -18.83
N GLN A 4 -68.47 -42.84 -19.18
CA GLN A 4 -69.16 -42.57 -20.43
C GLN A 4 -68.29 -41.96 -21.55
N LYS A 5 -68.78 -42.25 -22.76
CA LYS A 5 -68.66 -41.49 -24.02
C LYS A 5 -68.48 -39.98 -23.85
N THR A 6 -67.70 -39.36 -24.74
CA THR A 6 -68.23 -38.45 -25.80
C THR A 6 -67.16 -38.01 -26.79
N LEU A 7 -67.61 -37.81 -28.03
CA LEU A 7 -66.88 -37.39 -29.22
C LEU A 7 -67.36 -35.99 -29.62
N ALA A 8 -66.43 -35.15 -30.10
CA ALA A 8 -66.60 -33.93 -30.90
C ALA A 8 -67.26 -32.72 -30.18
N LEU A 9 -67.01 -31.44 -30.49
CA LEU A 9 -66.56 -30.72 -31.69
C LEU A 9 -65.71 -29.48 -31.29
N SER A 10 -64.94 -28.97 -32.26
CA SER A 10 -64.18 -27.71 -32.21
C SER A 10 -65.05 -26.45 -32.20
N ALA A 11 -64.57 -25.38 -31.55
CA ALA A 11 -64.88 -23.98 -31.89
C ALA A 11 -63.82 -22.98 -31.37
N VAL A 12 -62.97 -22.54 -32.30
CA VAL A 12 -62.38 -21.21 -32.58
C VAL A 12 -62.42 -20.06 -31.53
N ALA A 13 -61.22 -19.47 -31.37
CA ALA A 13 -60.84 -18.04 -31.26
C ALA A 13 -60.59 -17.33 -29.90
N ALA A 14 -59.38 -16.73 -29.92
CA ALA A 14 -59.00 -15.39 -29.45
C ALA A 14 -58.78 -15.14 -27.95
N GLY A 15 -57.51 -14.89 -27.62
CA GLY A 15 -57.11 -14.27 -26.36
C GLY A 15 -55.59 -14.24 -26.22
N ILE A 16 -55.00 -13.11 -26.54
CA ILE A 16 -53.56 -12.80 -26.49
C ILE A 16 -52.97 -13.22 -25.13
N MET A 17 -52.09 -14.21 -25.12
CA MET A 17 -51.17 -14.44 -24.01
C MET A 17 -49.79 -14.02 -24.49
N LEU A 18 -49.29 -12.90 -23.94
CA LEU A 18 -47.92 -12.44 -24.14
C LEU A 18 -46.98 -13.61 -23.85
N SER A 19 -46.31 -14.10 -24.89
CA SER A 19 -45.16 -14.96 -24.76
C SER A 19 -44.03 -14.15 -24.16
N LEU A 20 -43.97 -14.06 -22.82
CA LEU A 20 -42.69 -13.83 -22.16
C LEU A 20 -41.85 -15.06 -22.47
N SER A 21 -40.95 -14.91 -23.44
CA SER A 21 -39.79 -15.78 -23.58
C SER A 21 -39.13 -15.84 -22.20
N GLY A 22 -39.30 -16.98 -21.51
CA GLY A 22 -38.57 -17.26 -20.30
C GLY A 22 -37.09 -17.24 -20.65
N ALA A 23 -36.43 -16.10 -20.40
CA ALA A 23 -35.00 -16.08 -20.20
C ALA A 23 -34.75 -17.01 -19.01
N GLN A 24 -34.37 -18.25 -19.29
CA GLN A 24 -33.79 -19.13 -18.31
C GLN A 24 -32.51 -18.42 -17.86
N ALA A 25 -32.60 -17.72 -16.73
CA ALA A 25 -31.44 -17.35 -15.95
C ALA A 25 -30.77 -18.67 -15.57
N ALA A 26 -29.78 -19.08 -16.36
CA ALA A 26 -28.86 -20.12 -15.96
C ALA A 26 -28.36 -19.75 -14.55
N PRO A 27 -28.29 -20.70 -13.61
CA PRO A 27 -27.81 -20.37 -12.28
C PRO A 27 -26.35 -19.94 -12.43
N LEU A 28 -26.09 -18.64 -12.31
CA LEU A 28 -24.76 -18.03 -12.15
C LEU A 28 -24.14 -18.35 -10.79
N LEU A 29 -24.69 -19.33 -10.07
CA LEU A 29 -24.09 -19.92 -8.89
C LEU A 29 -23.23 -21.07 -9.36
N SER A 30 -22.07 -20.73 -9.93
CA SER A 30 -20.94 -21.65 -9.94
C SER A 30 -20.75 -22.15 -8.50
N SER A 31 -20.68 -23.47 -8.33
CA SER A 31 -20.56 -24.15 -7.04
C SER A 31 -19.58 -23.43 -6.11
N SER A 32 -20.06 -22.97 -4.95
CA SER A 32 -19.24 -22.36 -3.90
C SER A 32 -18.50 -23.42 -3.09
N GLU A 33 -17.81 -24.33 -3.77
CA GLU A 33 -16.95 -25.31 -3.10
C GLU A 33 -15.75 -24.56 -2.51
N PRO A 34 -15.41 -24.80 -1.23
CA PRO A 34 -14.24 -24.19 -0.63
C PRO A 34 -12.98 -24.59 -1.41
N MET A 35 -12.30 -23.61 -1.98
CA MET A 35 -11.01 -23.80 -2.64
C MET A 35 -9.90 -23.83 -1.58
N THR A 36 -9.18 -24.95 -1.50
CA THR A 36 -7.93 -25.02 -0.74
C THR A 36 -6.78 -24.49 -1.60
N ILE A 37 -6.11 -23.44 -1.11
CA ILE A 37 -4.92 -22.87 -1.73
C ILE A 37 -3.70 -23.29 -0.91
N ASN A 38 -2.76 -24.01 -1.50
CA ASN A 38 -1.52 -24.39 -0.80
C ASN A 38 -0.54 -23.22 -0.79
N ALA A 39 0.09 -22.97 0.36
CA ALA A 39 1.14 -21.96 0.48
C ALA A 39 2.32 -22.20 -0.48
N SER A 40 2.63 -23.47 -0.78
CA SER A 40 3.66 -23.85 -1.77
C SER A 40 3.33 -23.36 -3.18
N ASP A 41 2.06 -23.46 -3.59
CA ASP A 41 1.61 -23.08 -4.93
C ASP A 41 1.64 -21.55 -5.08
N LEU A 42 1.27 -20.82 -4.01
CA LEU A 42 1.42 -19.37 -3.95
C LEU A 42 2.87 -18.93 -4.03
N ALA A 43 3.78 -19.56 -3.25
CA ALA A 43 5.19 -19.23 -3.28
C ALA A 43 5.83 -19.51 -4.65
N ALA A 44 5.47 -20.63 -5.28
CA ALA A 44 5.93 -20.96 -6.63
C ALA A 44 5.42 -19.96 -7.67
N LYS A 45 4.15 -19.56 -7.57
CA LYS A 45 3.54 -18.58 -8.47
C LYS A 45 4.14 -17.18 -8.28
N GLU A 46 4.35 -16.77 -7.04
CA GLU A 46 5.02 -15.51 -6.70
C GLU A 46 6.43 -15.50 -7.28
N LYS A 47 7.23 -16.55 -7.07
CA LYS A 47 8.57 -16.65 -7.67
C LYS A 47 8.49 -16.54 -9.20
N ALA A 48 7.63 -17.31 -9.85
CA ALA A 48 7.48 -17.27 -11.30
C ALA A 48 7.09 -15.88 -11.84
N LEU A 49 6.33 -15.09 -11.06
CA LEU A 49 5.91 -13.75 -11.42
C LEU A 49 6.85 -12.64 -10.95
N THR A 50 7.88 -12.95 -10.14
CA THR A 50 8.77 -11.94 -9.53
C THR A 50 10.26 -12.19 -9.77
N ASP A 51 10.63 -13.29 -10.42
CA ASP A 51 12.03 -13.66 -10.70
C ASP A 51 12.59 -12.89 -11.91
N PHE A 52 12.68 -11.57 -11.79
CA PHE A 52 13.31 -10.70 -12.79
C PHE A 52 13.97 -9.47 -12.14
N PRO A 53 15.03 -8.90 -12.76
CA PRO A 53 15.88 -7.89 -12.12
C PRO A 53 15.15 -6.65 -11.59
N LEU A 54 14.14 -6.17 -12.33
CA LEU A 54 13.36 -5.01 -11.91
C LEU A 54 12.56 -5.29 -10.63
N MET A 55 11.98 -6.49 -10.50
CA MET A 55 11.22 -6.83 -9.29
C MET A 55 12.12 -7.01 -8.08
N GLU A 56 13.33 -7.55 -8.26
CA GLU A 56 14.33 -7.60 -7.19
C GLU A 56 14.75 -6.20 -6.74
N ALA A 57 14.91 -5.25 -7.67
CA ALA A 57 15.15 -3.85 -7.33
C ALA A 57 13.96 -3.21 -6.60
N VAL A 58 12.72 -3.51 -7.01
CA VAL A 58 11.50 -3.04 -6.32
C VAL A 58 11.45 -3.59 -4.90
N LYS A 59 11.59 -4.91 -4.70
CA LYS A 59 11.63 -5.56 -3.38
C LYS A 59 12.69 -4.94 -2.48
N SER A 60 13.89 -4.70 -3.02
CA SER A 60 14.98 -4.03 -2.30
C SER A 60 14.62 -2.60 -1.90
N SER A 61 13.91 -1.86 -2.76
CA SER A 61 13.49 -0.48 -2.47
C SER A 61 12.37 -0.36 -1.43
N ILE A 62 11.53 -1.38 -1.28
CA ILE A 62 10.38 -1.38 -0.34
C ILE A 62 10.62 -2.24 0.91
N GLN A 63 11.79 -2.85 1.04
CA GLN A 63 12.13 -3.67 2.20
C GLN A 63 12.00 -2.85 3.48
N THR A 64 11.62 -3.52 4.56
CA THR A 64 11.49 -2.88 5.87
C THR A 64 12.37 -3.54 6.91
N LEU A 65 12.82 -2.74 7.89
CA LEU A 65 13.49 -3.23 9.07
C LEU A 65 12.46 -3.81 10.06
N ASP A 66 12.84 -4.85 10.80
CA ASP A 66 12.00 -5.45 11.83
C ASP A 66 11.62 -4.44 12.92
N ASN A 67 10.38 -4.53 13.41
CA ASN A 67 9.86 -3.58 14.40
C ASN A 67 10.69 -3.60 15.70
N SER A 68 11.18 -4.77 16.12
CA SER A 68 12.03 -4.89 17.31
C SER A 68 13.36 -4.16 17.19
N ALA A 69 13.90 -4.01 15.98
CA ALA A 69 15.10 -3.21 15.73
C ALA A 69 14.77 -1.72 15.58
N VAL A 70 13.64 -1.39 14.94
CA VAL A 70 13.15 -0.01 14.82
C VAL A 70 12.91 0.62 16.19
N GLU A 71 12.30 -0.11 17.13
CA GLU A 71 12.02 0.42 18.47
C GLU A 71 13.27 0.71 19.31
N GLN A 72 14.44 0.23 18.89
CA GLN A 72 15.70 0.56 19.56
C GLN A 72 16.39 1.78 18.95
N ILE A 73 15.87 2.36 17.86
CA ILE A 73 16.46 3.55 17.23
C ILE A 73 16.21 4.73 18.16
N GLU A 74 17.29 5.43 18.51
CA GLU A 74 17.25 6.65 19.31
C GLU A 74 18.29 7.65 18.78
N PRO A 75 18.07 8.96 18.94
CA PRO A 75 19.04 9.99 18.54
C PRO A 75 20.44 9.74 19.10
N GLY A 76 21.46 9.84 18.26
CA GLY A 76 22.87 9.68 18.58
C GLY A 76 23.31 8.25 18.93
N ARG A 77 22.43 7.26 18.83
CA ARG A 77 22.77 5.89 19.22
C ARG A 77 23.80 5.30 18.24
N ALA A 78 24.95 4.89 18.78
CA ALA A 78 26.05 4.30 17.99
C ALA A 78 25.65 3.04 17.20
N ALA A 79 24.63 2.32 17.64
CA ALA A 79 24.10 1.13 16.97
C ALA A 79 22.99 1.43 15.94
N ASN A 80 22.70 2.71 15.65
CA ASN A 80 21.70 3.07 14.64
C ASN A 80 22.06 2.49 13.25
N PRO A 81 21.04 2.13 12.44
CA PRO A 81 21.23 1.77 11.04
C PRO A 81 21.99 2.84 10.25
N ALA A 82 22.67 2.43 9.18
CA ALA A 82 23.51 3.35 8.39
C ALA A 82 22.72 4.51 7.77
N ASN A 83 21.49 4.27 7.31
CA ASN A 83 20.65 5.32 6.75
C ASN A 83 20.18 6.33 7.82
N VAL A 84 19.89 5.86 9.03
CA VAL A 84 19.57 6.74 10.18
C VAL A 84 20.77 7.61 10.52
N LYS A 85 21.97 7.02 10.66
CA LYS A 85 23.21 7.77 10.92
C LYS A 85 23.51 8.83 9.86
N ARG A 86 23.21 8.53 8.59
CA ARG A 86 23.32 9.51 7.50
C ARG A 86 22.32 10.65 7.65
N VAL A 87 21.08 10.37 8.04
CA VAL A 87 20.10 11.43 8.32
C VAL A 87 20.55 12.29 9.51
N GLU A 88 21.06 11.67 10.58
CA GLU A 88 21.57 12.39 11.76
C GLU A 88 22.75 13.32 11.43
N SER A 89 23.58 12.97 10.45
CA SER A 89 24.68 13.84 9.99
C SER A 89 24.22 15.01 9.11
N ILE A 90 23.01 14.93 8.55
CA ILE A 90 22.42 15.94 7.65
C ILE A 90 21.46 16.87 8.39
N LEU A 91 20.58 16.31 9.24
CA LEU A 91 19.54 17.01 9.98
C LEU A 91 19.66 16.63 11.46
N LYS A 92 20.21 17.53 12.27
CA LYS A 92 20.34 17.32 13.71
C LYS A 92 19.01 17.61 14.41
N GLU A 93 18.86 17.13 15.63
CA GLU A 93 17.67 17.39 16.45
C GLU A 93 17.41 18.90 16.65
N ALA A 94 18.46 19.69 16.88
CA ALA A 94 18.33 21.14 16.97
C ALA A 94 17.83 21.79 15.66
N ASP A 95 18.22 21.26 14.51
CA ASP A 95 17.74 21.73 13.20
C ASP A 95 16.27 21.31 13.00
N TRP A 96 15.89 20.11 13.43
CA TRP A 96 14.50 19.65 13.43
C TRP A 96 13.60 20.58 14.26
N ASP A 97 14.04 20.95 15.46
CA ASP A 97 13.31 21.85 16.35
C ASP A 97 13.14 23.25 15.74
N TYR A 98 14.20 23.74 15.09
CA TYR A 98 14.19 25.03 14.41
C TYR A 98 13.33 25.03 13.14
N LEU A 99 13.40 23.99 12.32
CA LEU A 99 12.69 23.90 11.04
C LEU A 99 11.21 23.63 11.19
N PHE A 100 10.80 22.91 12.24
CA PHE A 100 9.42 22.47 12.43
C PHE A 100 8.81 22.94 13.76
N PRO A 101 8.78 24.25 14.05
CA PRO A 101 8.31 24.77 15.34
C PRO A 101 6.80 24.58 15.56
N MET A 102 6.01 24.49 14.49
CA MET A 102 4.54 24.31 14.52
C MET A 102 4.09 22.87 14.20
N ARG A 103 4.93 21.87 14.45
CA ARG A 103 4.57 20.46 14.24
C ARG A 103 3.62 19.95 15.32
N ALA A 104 2.84 18.93 15.00
CA ALA A 104 2.07 18.19 16.00
C ALA A 104 3.00 17.53 17.04
N PRO A 105 2.58 17.38 18.31
CA PRO A 105 3.42 16.79 19.36
C PRO A 105 3.91 15.38 19.05
N GLU A 106 3.16 14.62 18.24
CA GLU A 106 3.49 13.25 17.83
C GLU A 106 4.66 13.21 16.82
N TYR A 107 4.93 14.32 16.12
CA TYR A 107 6.02 14.47 15.17
C TYR A 107 7.32 14.80 15.91
N THR A 108 7.87 13.81 16.59
CA THR A 108 9.16 13.92 17.29
C THR A 108 10.32 13.54 16.39
N TYR A 109 11.51 14.07 16.68
CA TYR A 109 12.74 13.71 15.95
C TYR A 109 13.05 12.20 16.07
N SER A 110 12.87 11.60 17.27
CA SER A 110 13.02 10.15 17.46
C SER A 110 12.06 9.34 16.58
N ASN A 111 10.77 9.73 16.50
CA ASN A 111 9.81 9.04 15.62
C ASN A 111 10.16 9.20 14.13
N PHE A 112 10.69 10.36 13.74
CA PHE A 112 11.22 10.55 12.38
C PHE A 112 12.40 9.62 12.09
N LEU A 113 13.38 9.51 13.01
CA LEU A 113 14.51 8.59 12.85
C LEU A 113 14.05 7.12 12.80
N LYS A 114 13.06 6.73 13.61
CA LYS A 114 12.41 5.41 13.55
C LYS A 114 11.77 5.15 12.19
N ALA A 115 11.06 6.14 11.63
CA ALA A 115 10.47 6.04 10.29
C ALA A 115 11.53 5.89 9.19
N ILE A 116 12.64 6.65 9.26
CA ILE A 116 13.78 6.47 8.36
C ILE A 116 14.35 5.07 8.48
N GLY A 117 14.61 4.59 9.71
CA GLY A 117 15.17 3.25 9.93
C GLY A 117 14.25 2.12 9.49
N LYS A 118 12.93 2.32 9.56
CA LYS A 118 11.94 1.35 9.06
C LYS A 118 12.11 1.06 7.57
N PHE A 119 12.57 2.03 6.77
CA PHE A 119 12.76 1.88 5.32
C PHE A 119 14.23 2.10 4.93
N PRO A 120 15.09 1.06 4.96
CA PRO A 120 16.53 1.17 4.73
C PRO A 120 16.95 1.80 3.39
N ALA A 121 16.09 1.73 2.37
CA ALA A 121 16.33 2.34 1.07
C ALA A 121 16.28 3.88 1.12
N VAL A 122 15.48 4.46 2.03
CA VAL A 122 15.43 5.91 2.25
C VAL A 122 16.76 6.33 2.85
N CYS A 123 17.47 7.22 2.15
CA CYS A 123 18.85 7.60 2.49
C CYS A 123 19.80 6.40 2.61
N GLY A 124 19.57 5.35 1.80
CA GLY A 124 20.44 4.17 1.72
C GLY A 124 21.82 4.49 1.13
N THR A 125 22.75 3.54 1.26
CA THR A 125 24.09 3.65 0.67
C THR A 125 24.08 3.12 -0.77
N TYR A 126 24.60 3.91 -1.69
CA TYR A 126 24.85 3.52 -3.07
C TYR A 126 26.32 3.12 -3.27
N THR A 127 26.55 1.99 -3.93
CA THR A 127 27.88 1.43 -4.20
C THR A 127 28.28 1.51 -5.68
N ASP A 128 27.43 2.15 -6.50
CA ASP A 128 27.58 2.28 -7.96
C ASP A 128 28.21 3.63 -8.39
N GLY A 129 28.88 4.32 -7.45
CA GLY A 129 29.53 5.60 -7.70
C GLY A 129 28.64 6.83 -7.50
N ARG A 130 27.36 6.66 -7.16
CA ARG A 130 26.48 7.77 -6.77
C ARG A 130 26.82 8.32 -5.39
N ASP A 131 26.69 9.63 -5.22
CA ASP A 131 26.85 10.30 -3.94
C ASP A 131 25.61 10.09 -3.05
N SER A 132 25.76 9.22 -2.06
CA SER A 132 24.68 8.85 -1.13
C SER A 132 24.22 10.02 -0.26
N ASP A 133 25.13 10.92 0.10
CA ASP A 133 24.83 12.03 1.00
C ASP A 133 24.14 13.16 0.24
N ALA A 134 24.59 13.47 -0.98
CA ALA A 134 23.91 14.40 -1.86
C ALA A 134 22.50 13.92 -2.23
N ILE A 135 22.33 12.62 -2.52
CA ILE A 135 21.02 12.04 -2.79
C ILE A 135 20.14 12.10 -1.53
N CYS A 136 20.66 11.74 -0.36
CA CYS A 136 19.88 11.82 0.88
C CYS A 136 19.42 13.25 1.19
N ARG A 137 20.30 14.26 1.03
CA ARG A 137 19.91 15.68 1.18
C ARG A 137 18.76 16.05 0.26
N LYS A 138 18.83 15.65 -1.01
CA LYS A 138 17.76 15.90 -1.98
C LYS A 138 16.48 15.16 -1.61
N THR A 139 16.56 13.91 -1.21
CA THR A 139 15.42 13.10 -0.76
C THR A 139 14.72 13.76 0.42
N LEU A 140 15.48 14.16 1.46
CA LEU A 140 14.93 14.84 2.63
C LEU A 140 14.26 16.17 2.28
N ALA A 141 14.92 17.00 1.47
CA ALA A 141 14.34 18.27 1.03
C ALA A 141 13.02 18.07 0.27
N THR A 142 12.98 17.11 -0.66
CA THR A 142 11.75 16.78 -1.40
C THR A 142 10.66 16.23 -0.48
N MET A 143 11.00 15.33 0.44
CA MET A 143 10.04 14.77 1.41
C MET A 143 9.41 15.87 2.25
N PHE A 144 10.21 16.75 2.86
CA PHE A 144 9.69 17.83 3.70
C PHE A 144 8.93 18.88 2.90
N ALA A 145 9.32 19.18 1.66
CA ALA A 145 8.54 20.07 0.80
C ALA A 145 7.12 19.52 0.55
N HIS A 146 7.00 18.21 0.30
CA HIS A 146 5.69 17.57 0.16
C HIS A 146 4.94 17.48 1.50
N PHE A 147 5.60 17.15 2.61
CA PHE A 147 4.95 17.14 3.92
C PHE A 147 4.40 18.51 4.29
N ALA A 148 5.16 19.58 4.05
CA ALA A 148 4.71 20.94 4.26
C ALA A 148 3.51 21.30 3.37
N GLN A 149 3.46 20.84 2.11
CA GLN A 149 2.28 21.02 1.27
C GLN A 149 1.03 20.38 1.90
N GLU A 150 1.14 19.13 2.37
CA GLU A 150 0.00 18.36 2.85
C GLU A 150 -0.48 18.76 4.27
N THR A 151 0.43 19.18 5.15
CA THR A 151 0.12 19.42 6.58
C THR A 151 0.59 20.78 7.12
N GLY A 152 1.23 21.60 6.29
CA GLY A 152 1.69 22.93 6.66
C GLY A 152 0.54 23.91 6.88
N GLY A 153 0.76 24.88 7.77
CA GLY A 153 -0.25 25.89 8.11
C GLY A 153 -0.65 26.78 6.93
N HIS A 154 0.25 27.13 6.01
CA HIS A 154 -0.01 28.00 4.84
C HIS A 154 -0.83 29.28 5.13
N GLU A 155 -0.69 29.85 6.32
CA GLU A 155 -1.43 31.02 6.78
C GLU A 155 -0.53 32.26 6.76
N SER A 156 -0.97 33.35 6.14
CA SER A 156 -0.15 34.56 5.98
C SER A 156 -0.06 35.44 7.23
N TRP A 157 -0.78 35.10 8.30
CA TRP A 157 -0.95 35.96 9.48
C TRP A 157 -0.21 35.48 10.73
N ARG A 158 0.48 34.33 10.67
CA ARG A 158 1.31 33.86 11.79
C ARG A 158 2.72 34.41 11.63
N ASP A 159 3.32 34.83 12.73
CA ASP A 159 4.70 35.33 12.78
C ASP A 159 5.74 34.20 12.95
N ILE A 160 5.29 32.94 12.86
CA ILE A 160 6.18 31.78 12.87
C ILE A 160 6.59 31.51 11.43
N PRO A 161 7.90 31.46 11.12
CA PRO A 161 8.41 31.20 9.77
C PRO A 161 7.80 29.97 9.10
#